data_AF-A0AAJ5YVE1-F1
#
_entry.id   AF-A0AAJ5YVE1-F1
#
_cell.length_a   1.000
_cell.length_b   1.000
_cell.length_c   1.000
_cell.angle_alpha   90.00
_cell.angle_beta   90.00
_cell.angle_gamma   90.00
#
_symmetry.space_group_name_H-M   'P 1'
#
loop_
_entity.id
_entity.type
_entity.pdbx_description
1 polymer ?
#
loop_
_entity_poly.entity_id
_entity_poly.type
_entity_poly.pdbx_seq_one_letter_code
_entity_poly.pdbx_strand_id
1 'polypeptide(L)'
;MAHTSSTTDIVIVGGGVVGLAMLAGLVSNRSLPAMKVALVDTMNLSNLASWKINKEKSTRPATPRHDGIQWENRVISMNTDNLAWMQRRYLQLTLKKLVQKPI
;
A
#
# COMPACT_ATOMS: atom_id res chain seq x y z
N MET A 1 -40.22 14.17 10.67
CA MET A 1 -39.01 13.35 10.84
C MET A 1 -37.82 14.28 10.62
N ALA A 2 -37.09 14.63 11.67
CA ALA A 2 -35.98 15.58 11.58
C ALA A 2 -34.76 14.90 10.93
N HIS A 3 -34.38 15.35 9.74
CA HIS A 3 -33.07 15.03 9.17
C HIS A 3 -32.02 15.87 9.91
N THR A 4 -31.35 15.29 10.91
CA THR A 4 -30.13 15.83 11.48
C THR A 4 -29.06 15.79 10.39
N SER A 5 -28.88 16.89 9.66
CA SER A 5 -27.76 17.06 8.74
C SER A 5 -26.46 17.13 9.56
N SER A 6 -25.86 15.98 9.83
CA SER A 6 -24.49 15.93 10.34
C SER A 6 -23.60 16.58 9.27
N THR A 7 -23.22 17.83 9.50
CA THR A 7 -22.29 18.57 8.65
C THR A 7 -21.01 17.77 8.56
N THR A 8 -20.74 17.27 7.35
CA THR A 8 -19.55 16.51 7.01
C THR A 8 -18.67 17.46 6.21
N ASP A 9 -17.40 17.58 6.60
CA ASP A 9 -16.48 18.52 5.96
C ASP A 9 -15.92 17.94 4.65
N ILE A 10 -15.73 16.61 4.62
CA ILE A 10 -15.16 15.89 3.48
C ILE A 10 -15.96 14.61 3.22
N VAL A 11 -16.36 14.41 1.97
CA VAL A 11 -16.96 13.15 1.50
C VAL A 11 -16.01 12.50 0.52
N ILE A 12 -15.59 11.27 0.82
CA ILE A 12 -14.78 10.42 -0.07
C ILE A 12 -15.72 9.41 -0.71
N VAL A 13 -15.75 9.37 -2.04
CA VAL A 13 -16.55 8.40 -2.81
C VAL A 13 -15.62 7.32 -3.36
N GLY A 14 -15.85 6.08 -2.93
CA GLY A 14 -15.04 4.90 -3.25
C GLY A 14 -13.99 4.59 -2.18
N GLY A 15 -14.17 3.46 -1.50
CA GLY A 15 -13.29 2.85 -0.49
C GLY A 15 -12.29 1.85 -1.08
N GLY A 16 -11.87 2.06 -2.33
CA GLY A 16 -10.71 1.40 -2.90
C GLY A 16 -9.39 1.90 -2.27
N VAL A 17 -8.25 1.41 -2.79
CA VAL A 17 -6.91 1.76 -2.26
C VAL A 17 -6.65 3.26 -2.21
N VAL A 18 -7.16 4.02 -3.20
CA VAL A 18 -7.00 5.47 -3.26
C VAL A 18 -7.81 6.18 -2.17
N GLY A 19 -9.10 5.85 -2.03
CA GLY A 19 -9.97 6.49 -1.03
C GLY A 19 -9.53 6.18 0.40
N LEU A 20 -9.10 4.95 0.66
CA LEU A 20 -8.56 4.57 1.97
C LEU A 20 -7.20 5.21 2.25
N ALA A 21 -6.31 5.33 1.25
CA ALA A 21 -5.04 6.03 1.41
C ALA A 21 -5.25 7.52 1.71
N MET A 22 -6.22 8.16 1.04
CA MET A 22 -6.60 9.55 1.32
C MET A 22 -7.15 9.70 2.74
N LEU A 23 -8.07 8.82 3.16
CA LEU A 23 -8.61 8.82 4.52
C LEU A 23 -7.49 8.63 5.56
N ALA A 24 -6.57 7.69 5.34
CA ALA A 24 -5.42 7.47 6.22
C ALA A 24 -4.48 8.68 6.26
N GLY A 25 -4.28 9.37 5.14
CA GLY A 25 -3.52 10.62 5.08
C GLY A 25 -4.15 11.74 5.89
N LEU A 26 -5.47 11.91 5.79
CA LEU A 26 -6.23 12.89 6.57
C LEU A 26 -6.16 12.60 8.07
N VAL A 27 -6.30 11.34 8.47
CA VAL A 27 -6.27 10.92 9.89
C VAL A 27 -4.85 11.00 10.48
N SER A 28 -3.82 10.69 9.69
CA SER A 28 -2.43 10.69 10.18
C SER A 28 -1.83 12.10 10.30
N ASN A 29 -2.36 13.08 9.56
CA ASN A 29 -1.83 14.43 9.56
C ASN A 29 -2.36 15.26 10.75
N ARG A 30 -1.56 15.32 11.82
CA ARG A 30 -1.88 16.07 13.04
C ARG A 30 -1.90 17.60 12.86
N SER A 31 -1.39 18.11 11.74
CA SER A 31 -1.42 19.55 11.44
C SER A 31 -2.77 20.01 10.91
N LEU A 32 -3.64 19.09 10.49
CA LEU A 32 -4.97 19.41 10.01
C LEU A 32 -5.94 19.58 11.19
N PRO A 33 -6.94 20.47 11.07
CA PRO A 33 -8.00 20.57 12.07
C PRO A 33 -8.79 19.26 12.13
N ALA A 34 -9.46 19.02 13.26
CA ALA A 34 -10.36 17.88 13.38
C ALA A 34 -11.52 18.02 12.38
N MET A 35 -11.59 17.11 11.41
CA MET A 35 -12.59 17.11 10.33
C MET A 35 -13.50 15.89 10.45
N LYS A 36 -14.78 16.08 10.15
CA LYS A 36 -15.73 14.97 9.98
C LYS A 36 -15.65 14.48 8.54
N VAL A 37 -15.15 13.26 8.37
CA VAL A 37 -15.00 12.63 7.05
C VAL A 37 -16.01 11.50 6.91
N ALA A 38 -16.78 11.52 5.82
CA ALA A 38 -17.62 10.40 5.41
C ALA A 38 -16.98 9.65 4.24
N LEU A 39 -16.95 8.32 4.33
CA LEU A 39 -16.56 7.44 3.23
C LEU A 39 -17.80 6.72 2.71
N VAL A 40 -18.11 6.92 1.44
CA VAL A 40 -19.26 6.31 0.77
C VAL A 40 -18.72 5.34 -0.27
N ASP A 41 -19.10 4.07 -0.17
CA ASP A 41 -18.77 3.04 -1.16
C ASP A 41 -20.01 2.19 -1.45
N THR A 42 -20.08 1.64 -2.65
CA THR A 42 -21.07 0.64 -3.04
C THR A 42 -20.74 -0.73 -2.45
N MET A 43 -19.47 -0.99 -2.11
CA MET A 43 -19.03 -2.23 -1.48
C MET A 43 -19.13 -2.19 0.05
N ASN A 44 -19.42 -3.35 0.65
CA ASN A 44 -19.39 -3.49 2.10
C ASN A 44 -17.95 -3.52 2.62
N LEU A 45 -17.49 -2.39 3.15
CA LEU A 45 -16.13 -2.21 3.67
C LEU A 45 -15.86 -2.96 4.98
N SER A 46 -16.87 -3.57 5.63
CA SER A 46 -16.69 -4.37 6.85
C SER A 46 -15.72 -5.55 6.63
N ASN A 47 -15.66 -6.06 5.39
CA ASN A 47 -14.74 -7.12 4.99
C ASN A 47 -13.27 -6.68 5.04
N LEU A 48 -13.00 -5.37 4.89
CA LEU A 48 -11.63 -4.84 4.96
C LEU A 48 -11.14 -4.70 6.40
N ALA A 49 -12.04 -4.54 7.37
CA ALA A 49 -11.66 -4.49 8.79
C ALA A 49 -11.01 -5.80 9.26
N SER A 50 -11.45 -6.94 8.72
CA SER A 50 -10.87 -8.26 9.00
C SER A 50 -9.72 -8.63 8.06
N TRP A 51 -9.35 -7.76 7.10
CA TRP A 51 -8.32 -8.05 6.10
C TRP A 51 -6.98 -8.41 6.73
N LYS A 52 -6.53 -7.64 7.75
CA LYS A 52 -5.26 -7.91 8.45
C LYS A 52 -5.26 -9.30 9.09
N ILE A 53 -6.32 -9.63 9.83
CA ILE A 53 -6.47 -10.92 10.51
C ILE A 53 -6.54 -12.06 9.50
N ASN A 54 -7.28 -11.87 8.40
CA ASN A 54 -7.41 -12.88 7.34
C ASN A 54 -6.09 -13.08 6.60
N LYS A 55 -5.31 -12.02 6.37
CA LYS A 55 -3.97 -12.10 5.79
C LYS A 55 -3.00 -12.77 6.74
N GLU A 56 -2.97 -12.42 8.03
CA GLU A 56 -2.14 -13.09 9.03
C GLU A 56 -2.43 -14.59 9.10
N LYS A 57 -3.71 -14.99 9.10
CA LYS A 57 -4.12 -16.41 9.04
C LYS A 57 -3.67 -17.11 7.76
N SER A 58 -3.66 -16.39 6.63
CA SER A 58 -3.26 -16.94 5.33
C SER A 58 -1.75 -16.87 5.07
N THR A 59 -0.99 -16.12 5.88
CA THR A 59 0.44 -15.91 5.66
C THR A 59 1.22 -17.03 6.33
N ARG A 60 1.80 -17.90 5.50
CA ARG A 60 2.73 -18.93 5.97
C ARG A 60 4.16 -18.35 5.98
N PRO A 61 5.03 -18.78 6.91
CA PRO A 61 6.43 -18.38 6.91
C PRO A 61 7.10 -18.79 5.59
N ALA A 62 7.92 -17.89 5.03
CA ALA A 62 8.61 -18.12 3.76
C ALA A 62 9.53 -19.35 3.88
N THR A 63 9.35 -20.35 3.01
CA THR A 63 10.20 -21.54 2.98
C THR A 63 11.30 -21.40 1.92
N PRO A 64 12.50 -21.98 2.10
CA PRO A 64 13.62 -21.83 1.17
C PRO A 64 13.43 -22.51 -0.20
N ARG A 65 12.39 -23.35 -0.36
CA ARG A 65 12.01 -23.95 -1.63
C ARG A 65 10.96 -23.06 -2.28
N HIS A 66 11.14 -22.76 -3.56
CA HIS A 66 10.22 -21.97 -4.36
C HIS A 66 8.77 -22.48 -4.15
N ASP A 67 7.96 -21.65 -3.53
CA ASP A 67 6.75 -21.99 -2.78
C ASP A 67 5.45 -21.85 -3.60
N GLY A 68 5.58 -21.67 -4.91
CA GLY A 68 4.43 -21.54 -5.82
C GLY A 68 3.71 -20.19 -5.71
N ILE A 69 4.25 -19.22 -4.99
CA ILE A 69 3.66 -17.88 -4.86
C ILE A 69 3.84 -17.10 -6.17
N GLN A 70 2.71 -16.67 -6.74
CA GLN A 70 2.63 -15.78 -7.91
C GLN A 70 3.43 -14.49 -7.67
N TRP A 71 4.14 -14.01 -8.69
CA TRP A 71 5.15 -12.95 -8.57
C TRP A 71 4.56 -11.63 -8.03
N GLU A 72 3.27 -11.39 -8.26
CA GLU A 72 2.49 -10.23 -7.81
C GLU A 72 2.38 -10.14 -6.28
N ASN A 73 2.57 -11.26 -5.57
CA ASN A 73 2.53 -11.32 -4.11
C ASN A 73 3.92 -11.26 -3.46
N ARG A 74 4.98 -11.11 -4.28
CA ARG A 74 6.35 -10.95 -3.78
C ARG A 74 6.62 -9.49 -3.46
N VAL A 75 6.05 -9.04 -2.36
CA VAL A 75 6.38 -7.73 -1.79
C VAL A 75 7.80 -7.81 -1.26
N ILE A 76 8.76 -7.22 -1.97
CA ILE A 76 10.08 -6.95 -1.43
C ILE A 76 9.92 -5.75 -0.50
N SER A 77 9.99 -5.96 0.81
CA SER A 77 10.04 -4.85 1.75
C SER A 77 11.33 -4.05 1.50
N MET A 78 11.22 -2.74 1.35
CA MET A 78 12.37 -1.87 1.13
C MET A 78 13.12 -1.69 2.45
N ASN A 79 13.97 -2.65 2.80
CA ASN A 79 14.93 -2.51 3.89
C ASN A 79 16.31 -2.07 3.33
N THR A 80 17.21 -1.67 4.23
CA THR A 80 18.56 -1.19 3.86
C THR A 80 19.36 -2.22 3.07
N ASP A 81 19.18 -3.51 3.35
CA ASP A 81 19.89 -4.59 2.67
C ASP A 81 19.41 -4.76 1.23
N ASN A 82 18.09 -4.70 1.01
CA ASN A 82 17.48 -4.77 -0.31
C ASN A 82 17.83 -3.54 -1.15
N LEU A 83 17.87 -2.35 -0.55
CA LEU A 83 18.30 -1.13 -1.21
C LEU A 83 19.78 -1.22 -1.65
N ALA A 84 20.67 -1.63 -0.75
CA ALA A 84 22.09 -1.78 -1.06
C ALA A 84 22.33 -2.84 -2.15
N TRP A 85 21.57 -3.94 -2.13
CA TRP A 85 21.61 -4.95 -3.19
C TRP A 85 21.17 -4.39 -4.55
N MET A 86 20.05 -3.65 -4.61
CA MET A 86 19.58 -3.04 -5.86
C MET A 86 20.57 -2.00 -6.40
N GLN A 87 21.14 -1.16 -5.53
CA GLN A 87 22.13 -0.15 -5.92
C GLN A 87 23.39 -0.79 -6.53
N ARG A 88 23.91 -1.84 -5.90
CA ARG A 88 25.05 -2.61 -6.44
C ARG A 88 24.73 -3.20 -7.80
N ARG A 89 23.52 -3.75 -7.97
CA ARG A 89 23.12 -4.37 -9.25
C ARG A 89 22.93 -3.35 -10.36
N TYR A 90 22.34 -2.19 -10.03
CA TYR A 90 22.21 -1.06 -10.95
C TYR A 90 23.57 -0.60 -11.44
N LEU A 91 24.54 -0.43 -10.53
CA LEU A 91 25.89 -0.01 -10.88
C LEU A 91 26.57 -1.00 -11.85
N GLN A 92 26.45 -2.31 -11.61
CA GLN A 92 27.01 -3.34 -12.49
C GLN A 92 26.40 -3.33 -13.89
N LEU A 93 25.08 -3.13 -14.00
CA LEU A 93 24.39 -3.09 -15.29
C LEU A 93 24.76 -1.83 -16.09
N THR A 94 24.90 -0.70 -15.41
CA THR A 94 25.36 0.56 -16.03
C THR A 94 26.79 0.42 -16.53
N LEU A 95 27.69 -0.15 -15.74
CA LEU A 95 29.07 -0.40 -16.16
C LEU A 95 29.15 -1.35 -17.36
N LYS A 96 28.34 -2.41 -17.40
CA LYS A 96 28.26 -3.30 -18.58
C LYS A 96 27.76 -2.59 -19.83
N LYS A 97 26.77 -1.69 -19.70
CA LYS A 97 26.29 -0.87 -20.82
C LYS A 97 27.34 0.11 -21.33
N LEU A 98 28.19 0.63 -20.45
CA LEU A 98 29.29 1.53 -20.82
C LEU A 98 30.43 0.78 -21.52
N VAL A 99 30.73 -0.45 -21.10
CA VAL A 99 31.76 -1.31 -21.74
C VAL A 99 31.30 -1.83 -23.11
N GLN A 100 29.99 -1.99 -23.35
CA GLN A 100 29.44 -2.49 -24.61
C GLN A 100 29.17 -1.42 -25.67
N LYS A 101 29.47 -0.14 -25.41
CA LYS A 101 29.43 0.91 -26.44
C LYS A 101 30.79 0.91 -27.17
N PRO A 102 30.90 0.40 -28.41
CA PRO A 102 32.08 0.69 -29.22
C PRO A 102 32.11 2.19 -29.54
N ILE A 103 33.31 2.76 -29.58
CA ILE A 103 33.60 4.13 -30.04
C ILE A 103 33.23 4.25 -31.51
#